data_AF-A0A8H7RMY5-F1
#
_entry.id   AF-A0A8H7RMY5-F1
#
_cell.length_a   1.000
_cell.length_b   1.000
_cell.length_c   1.000
_cell.angle_alpha   90.00
_cell.angle_beta   90.00
_cell.angle_gamma   90.00
#
_symmetry.space_group_name_H-M   'P 1'
#
loop_
_entity.id
_entity.type
_entity.pdbx_description
1 polymer ?
#
loop_
_entity_poly.entity_id
_entity_poly.type
_entity_poly.pdbx_seq_one_letter_code
_entity_poly.pdbx_strand_id
1 'polypeptide(L)'
;MTSYSVFVPDFEQKEELPLISSTFDRYNDSIKNSLGKDKDLVQQKFDLNLQPDSNNFFRNAKWSPDGSCLLTSSADDVVRLFQLPSNVYEDTENAGKVLPMEPTLGIRQGESIYDFVWFPSMTAQDPSTCCFLTSVRDHPIQLWDVTGAVRASYSAVDHCERFIGPNALAFNLDGSKIYAGYENMIEIFDVHRPGPDSKKLPTITKRKSKKGQKGIISCLDFCPDYSGLYAAGSYSQSIGIYDETNNELCLKLTGFEGGTTQVKFSKDGTLLFSVSRHSNDILCWDIRDSANILFQLNRPGKTNQRISFDIDATGKYLITGDQEGHVLIYDITTGESEDVETKERLVHSFKAHNDVTSCATFNPVYPVIASCSGQRKFVLPQDESDESDDEEGEQVIDNTLKVWRVPGQYQWYTYDVESTDMTTGTTDMVTETTDMVTETTDMVTETTEITTVDMVTETGTHVMVTETATDMVTETSTDVVSDQMTAAAALESEANNIPPKSV
;
A
#
# COMPACT_ATOMS: atom_id res chain seq x y z
N MET A 1 -21.45 -19.87 -13.58
CA MET A 1 -20.84 -20.08 -12.26
C MET A 1 -19.42 -19.51 -12.28
N THR A 2 -19.28 -18.29 -11.77
CA THR A 2 -17.97 -17.71 -11.47
C THR A 2 -17.70 -17.99 -10.00
N SER A 3 -16.59 -18.67 -9.72
CA SER A 3 -16.15 -19.01 -8.38
C SER A 3 -14.95 -18.17 -7.98
N TYR A 4 -14.90 -17.69 -6.75
CA TYR A 4 -13.71 -17.07 -6.17
C TYR A 4 -13.36 -17.74 -4.85
N SER A 5 -12.06 -17.80 -4.54
CA SER A 5 -11.56 -18.37 -3.29
C SER A 5 -11.03 -17.28 -2.38
N VAL A 6 -11.35 -17.35 -1.10
CA VAL A 6 -10.76 -16.50 -0.06
C VAL A 6 -10.03 -17.40 0.93
N PHE A 7 -8.78 -17.07 1.21
CA PHE A 7 -8.05 -17.75 2.27
C PHE A 7 -8.58 -17.31 3.63
N VAL A 8 -9.03 -18.27 4.44
CA VAL A 8 -9.47 -18.02 5.81
C VAL A 8 -8.42 -18.57 6.76
N PRO A 9 -7.70 -17.69 7.48
CA PRO A 9 -6.68 -18.14 8.41
C PRO A 9 -7.32 -18.72 9.68
N ASP A 10 -6.70 -19.77 10.22
CA ASP A 10 -7.08 -20.41 11.47
C ASP A 10 -5.99 -20.19 12.52
N PHE A 11 -6.19 -19.19 13.38
CA PHE A 11 -5.26 -18.85 14.47
C PHE A 11 -5.64 -19.49 15.81
N GLU A 12 -6.70 -20.30 15.88
CA GLU A 12 -7.12 -20.94 17.13
C GLU A 12 -6.10 -21.99 17.59
N GLN A 13 -5.37 -22.56 16.63
CA GLN A 13 -4.24 -23.44 16.89
C GLN A 13 -3.03 -22.61 17.34
N LYS A 14 -2.63 -22.75 18.61
CA LYS A 14 -1.51 -22.02 19.23
C LYS A 14 -0.13 -22.51 18.79
N GLU A 15 0.00 -23.02 17.58
CA GLU A 15 1.30 -23.44 17.04
C GLU A 15 2.11 -22.23 16.58
N GLU A 16 3.44 -22.30 16.71
CA GLU A 16 4.32 -21.24 16.19
C GLU A 16 4.24 -21.21 14.66
N LEU A 17 4.02 -20.02 14.10
CA LEU A 17 3.97 -19.85 12.65
C LEU A 17 5.36 -20.12 12.05
N PRO A 18 5.49 -21.00 11.04
CA PRO A 18 6.80 -21.31 10.48
C PRO A 18 7.31 -20.15 9.63
N LEU A 19 8.58 -19.80 9.85
CA LEU A 19 9.28 -18.77 9.09
C LEU A 19 9.65 -19.30 7.70
N ILE A 20 9.13 -18.66 6.65
CA ILE A 20 9.37 -19.06 5.27
C ILE A 20 10.61 -18.36 4.71
N SER A 21 10.66 -17.04 4.87
CA SER A 21 11.70 -16.22 4.24
C SER A 21 12.09 -15.03 5.11
N SER A 22 13.35 -14.61 5.00
CA SER A 22 13.88 -13.48 5.76
C SER A 22 14.97 -12.76 4.98
N THR A 23 15.12 -11.46 5.19
CA THR A 23 16.28 -10.69 4.71
C THR A 23 17.56 -10.99 5.50
N PHE A 24 17.46 -11.74 6.61
CA PHE A 24 18.56 -12.00 7.55
C PHE A 24 19.31 -10.70 7.90
N ASP A 25 20.63 -10.75 8.10
CA ASP A 25 21.45 -9.61 8.51
C ASP A 25 21.79 -8.63 7.39
N ARG A 26 21.15 -8.71 6.20
CA ARG A 26 21.47 -7.83 5.07
C ARG A 26 21.36 -6.35 5.44
N TYR A 27 20.34 -6.01 6.24
CA TYR A 27 20.00 -4.65 6.69
C TYR A 27 20.33 -4.37 8.16
N ASN A 28 20.91 -5.33 8.89
CA ASN A 28 21.43 -5.14 10.25
C ASN A 28 22.77 -4.41 10.23
N ASP A 29 22.85 -3.29 9.53
CA ASP A 29 24.09 -2.60 9.22
C ASP A 29 23.83 -1.10 8.98
N SER A 30 24.91 -0.31 8.89
CA SER A 30 24.82 1.10 8.56
C SER A 30 24.14 1.34 7.20
N ILE A 31 23.52 2.50 7.05
CA ILE A 31 22.93 2.95 5.77
C ILE A 31 23.97 2.91 4.64
N LYS A 32 25.21 3.30 4.94
CA LYS A 32 26.30 3.28 3.94
C LYS A 32 26.64 1.87 3.45
N ASN A 33 26.67 0.89 4.36
CA ASN A 33 26.99 -0.48 4.01
C ASN A 33 25.83 -1.17 3.29
N SER A 34 24.60 -0.96 3.74
CA SER A 34 23.40 -1.50 3.07
C SER A 34 23.22 -0.94 1.65
N LEU A 35 23.36 0.38 1.46
CA LEU A 35 23.43 0.98 0.12
C LEU A 35 24.63 0.47 -0.68
N GLY A 36 25.72 0.13 0.00
CA GLY A 36 26.91 -0.48 -0.60
C GLY A 36 26.67 -1.88 -1.18
N LYS A 37 25.86 -2.69 -0.49
CA LYS A 37 25.43 -4.04 -0.93
C LYS A 37 24.44 -3.94 -2.11
N ASP A 38 23.58 -2.92 -2.11
CA ASP A 38 22.52 -2.73 -3.12
C ASP A 38 22.91 -1.77 -4.27
N LYS A 39 24.22 -1.49 -4.47
CA LYS A 39 24.71 -0.47 -5.44
C LYS A 39 24.21 -0.65 -6.87
N ASP A 40 24.05 -1.88 -7.32
CA ASP A 40 23.66 -2.22 -8.69
C ASP A 40 22.13 -2.29 -8.86
N LEU A 41 21.40 -2.41 -7.74
CA LEU A 41 19.93 -2.48 -7.70
C LEU A 41 19.28 -1.10 -7.58
N VAL A 42 19.99 -0.16 -6.94
CA VAL A 42 19.49 1.19 -6.67
C VAL A 42 19.71 2.09 -7.88
N GLN A 43 18.62 2.43 -8.58
CA GLN A 43 18.68 3.16 -9.85
C GLN A 43 19.20 4.60 -9.74
N GLN A 44 19.07 5.26 -8.57
CA GLN A 44 19.45 6.65 -8.38
C GLN A 44 20.55 6.81 -7.31
N LYS A 45 21.67 7.42 -7.73
CA LYS A 45 22.78 7.76 -6.85
C LYS A 45 22.67 9.22 -6.43
N PHE A 46 22.16 9.44 -5.22
CA PHE A 46 22.30 10.73 -4.56
C PHE A 46 23.58 10.72 -3.71
N ASP A 47 24.48 11.65 -4.01
CA ASP A 47 25.67 11.92 -3.19
C ASP A 47 25.25 12.72 -1.95
N LEU A 48 24.59 12.04 -1.02
CA LEU A 48 24.29 12.59 0.30
C LEU A 48 25.47 12.31 1.22
N ASN A 49 25.85 13.32 2.01
CA ASN A 49 26.75 13.15 3.15
C ASN A 49 26.07 12.29 4.21
N LEU A 50 26.03 10.98 3.98
CA LEU A 50 25.48 10.00 4.91
C LEU A 50 26.34 9.99 6.17
N GLN A 51 25.70 10.16 7.33
CA GLN A 51 26.40 9.98 8.60
C GLN A 51 26.84 8.52 8.73
N PRO A 52 28.12 8.25 9.05
CA PRO A 52 28.68 6.90 9.06
C PRO A 52 27.96 5.98 10.07
N ASP A 53 27.42 6.53 11.16
CA ASP A 53 26.85 5.77 12.28
C ASP A 53 25.32 5.63 12.21
N SER A 54 24.70 6.01 11.09
CA SER A 54 23.25 5.88 10.92
C SER A 54 22.85 4.42 10.63
N ASN A 55 22.08 3.81 11.53
CA ASN A 55 21.54 2.47 11.35
C ASN A 55 20.38 2.45 10.33
N ASN A 56 20.33 1.43 9.47
CA ASN A 56 19.24 1.25 8.51
C ASN A 56 18.14 0.37 9.10
N PHE A 57 16.87 0.77 8.99
CA PHE A 57 15.76 0.03 9.57
C PHE A 57 14.49 0.18 8.74
N PHE A 58 13.59 -0.81 8.81
CA PHE A 58 12.33 -0.78 8.07
C PHE A 58 11.28 0.06 8.80
N ARG A 59 10.62 0.94 8.05
CA ARG A 59 9.56 1.82 8.55
C ARG A 59 8.16 1.25 8.31
N ASN A 60 7.94 0.64 7.14
CA ASN A 60 6.64 0.11 6.76
C ASN A 60 6.77 -0.90 5.61
N ALA A 61 5.79 -1.79 5.49
CA ALA A 61 5.65 -2.70 4.36
C ALA A 61 4.19 -2.81 3.92
N LYS A 62 3.95 -2.93 2.61
CA LYS A 62 2.61 -3.10 2.03
C LYS A 62 2.64 -4.14 0.92
N TRP A 63 1.79 -5.16 1.04
CA TRP A 63 1.57 -6.12 -0.04
C TRP A 63 0.93 -5.45 -1.26
N SER A 64 1.30 -5.95 -2.43
CA SER A 64 0.57 -5.73 -3.67
C SER A 64 -0.86 -6.28 -3.53
N PRO A 65 -1.85 -5.68 -4.22
CA PRO A 65 -3.23 -6.17 -4.20
C PRO A 65 -3.40 -7.63 -4.63
N ASP A 66 -2.53 -8.13 -5.53
CA ASP A 66 -2.52 -9.53 -5.96
C ASP A 66 -1.67 -10.45 -5.05
N GLY A 67 -1.01 -9.88 -4.04
CA GLY A 67 -0.19 -10.61 -3.08
C GLY A 67 1.15 -11.11 -3.61
N SER A 68 1.55 -10.79 -4.85
CA SER A 68 2.76 -11.33 -5.50
C SER A 68 4.06 -10.68 -5.02
N CYS A 69 3.98 -9.39 -4.71
CA CYS A 69 5.10 -8.51 -4.39
C CYS A 69 4.86 -7.76 -3.08
N LEU A 70 5.94 -7.42 -2.38
CA LEU A 70 5.95 -6.64 -1.16
C LEU A 70 6.76 -5.36 -1.37
N LEU A 71 6.16 -4.19 -1.15
CA LEU A 71 6.88 -2.92 -1.10
C LEU A 71 7.24 -2.58 0.32
N THR A 72 8.46 -2.11 0.52
CA THR A 72 8.94 -1.65 1.82
C THR A 72 9.59 -0.29 1.72
N SER A 73 9.52 0.47 2.82
CA SER A 73 10.26 1.72 3.00
C SER A 73 11.18 1.58 4.20
N SER A 74 12.42 2.02 4.01
CA SER A 74 13.48 1.97 5.01
C SER A 74 14.05 3.34 5.30
N ALA A 75 14.87 3.44 6.34
CA ALA A 75 15.46 4.69 6.82
C ALA A 75 16.54 5.28 5.89
N ASP A 76 17.02 4.52 4.91
CA ASP A 76 17.95 4.93 3.86
C ASP A 76 17.29 5.66 2.67
N ASP A 77 16.01 6.01 2.80
CA ASP A 77 15.18 6.68 1.79
C ASP A 77 15.05 5.88 0.48
N VAL A 78 15.10 4.55 0.58
CA VAL A 78 14.87 3.64 -0.53
C VAL A 78 13.51 2.96 -0.37
N VAL A 79 12.73 2.96 -1.46
CA VAL A 79 11.59 2.05 -1.62
C VAL A 79 12.10 0.78 -2.27
N ARG A 80 11.94 -0.37 -1.60
CA ARG A 80 12.37 -1.68 -2.11
C ARG A 80 11.17 -2.54 -2.45
N LEU A 81 11.25 -3.21 -3.59
CA LEU A 81 10.31 -4.23 -4.02
C LEU A 81 10.93 -5.61 -3.77
N PHE A 82 10.21 -6.46 -3.07
CA PHE A 82 10.55 -7.85 -2.80
C PHE A 82 9.51 -8.73 -3.47
N GLN A 83 9.97 -9.67 -4.29
CA GLN A 83 9.09 -10.69 -4.87
C GLN A 83 9.11 -11.92 -3.96
N LEU A 84 7.95 -12.54 -3.74
CA LEU A 84 7.89 -13.81 -3.03
C LEU A 84 8.66 -14.88 -3.83
N PRO A 85 9.57 -15.65 -3.19
CA PRO A 85 10.24 -16.76 -3.85
C PRO A 85 9.22 -17.78 -4.40
N SER A 86 9.47 -18.33 -5.57
CA SER A 86 8.57 -19.29 -6.24
C SER A 86 8.24 -20.53 -5.40
N ASN A 87 9.14 -20.89 -4.49
CA ASN A 87 9.01 -22.08 -3.64
C ASN A 87 8.20 -21.81 -2.36
N VAL A 88 7.76 -20.57 -2.11
CA VAL A 88 6.85 -20.27 -0.99
C VAL A 88 5.49 -20.97 -1.16
N TYR A 89 5.11 -21.23 -2.41
CA TYR A 89 3.84 -21.84 -2.79
C TYR A 89 3.85 -23.37 -2.73
N GLU A 90 5.04 -24.00 -2.72
CA GLU A 90 5.16 -25.45 -2.73
C GLU A 90 5.23 -25.99 -1.30
N ASP A 91 4.28 -26.85 -0.92
CA ASP A 91 4.29 -27.66 0.32
C ASP A 91 5.36 -28.77 0.28
N THR A 92 6.51 -28.52 -0.35
CA THR A 92 7.54 -29.55 -0.51
C THR A 92 8.36 -29.71 0.76
N GLU A 93 8.76 -30.95 1.01
CA GLU A 93 9.38 -31.55 2.21
C GLU A 93 10.67 -30.86 2.74
N ASN A 94 11.04 -29.70 2.21
CA ASN A 94 12.13 -28.82 2.66
C ASN A 94 11.67 -27.75 3.69
N ALA A 95 10.52 -27.96 4.34
CA ALA A 95 9.84 -27.07 5.29
C ALA A 95 10.68 -26.50 6.47
N GLY A 96 11.95 -26.89 6.60
CA GLY A 96 12.87 -26.37 7.63
C GLY A 96 13.87 -25.30 7.16
N LYS A 97 14.01 -25.02 5.85
CA LYS A 97 15.01 -24.05 5.37
C LYS A 97 14.39 -22.71 5.02
N VAL A 98 14.68 -21.70 5.85
CA VAL A 98 14.31 -20.31 5.61
C VAL A 98 15.00 -19.79 4.35
N LEU A 99 14.22 -19.31 3.37
CA LEU A 99 14.73 -18.77 2.10
C LEU A 99 15.22 -17.33 2.28
N PRO A 100 16.36 -16.94 1.69
CA PRO A 100 16.78 -15.53 1.68
C PRO A 100 15.85 -14.70 0.82
N MET A 101 15.37 -13.58 1.35
CA MET A 101 14.57 -12.62 0.59
C MET A 101 15.46 -11.49 0.09
N GLU A 102 15.57 -11.38 -1.23
CA GLU A 102 16.38 -10.34 -1.88
C GLU A 102 15.48 -9.31 -2.58
N PRO A 103 15.86 -8.02 -2.54
CA PRO A 103 15.11 -7.00 -3.27
C PRO A 103 15.34 -7.18 -4.78
N THR A 104 14.26 -7.09 -5.56
CA THR A 104 14.32 -7.10 -7.03
C THR A 104 14.54 -5.70 -7.59
N LEU A 105 14.02 -4.68 -6.91
CA LEU A 105 14.16 -3.27 -7.27
C LEU A 105 14.40 -2.41 -6.03
N GLY A 106 15.29 -1.42 -6.14
CA GLY A 106 15.45 -0.34 -5.17
C GLY A 106 15.33 1.03 -5.84
N ILE A 107 14.35 1.83 -5.43
CA ILE A 107 14.20 3.22 -5.87
C ILE A 107 14.60 4.13 -4.72
N ARG A 108 15.78 4.76 -4.85
CA ARG A 108 16.24 5.75 -3.87
C ARG A 108 15.62 7.10 -4.18
N GLN A 109 15.11 7.75 -3.14
CA GLN A 109 14.54 9.08 -3.22
C GLN A 109 15.52 10.12 -2.68
N GLY A 110 15.31 11.39 -3.05
CA GLY A 110 16.22 12.49 -2.66
C GLY A 110 16.11 12.89 -1.18
N GLU A 111 14.99 12.57 -0.53
CA GLU A 111 14.65 12.96 0.84
C GLU A 111 13.76 11.89 1.49
N SER A 112 13.42 12.11 2.78
CA SER A 112 12.57 11.18 3.52
C SER A 112 11.20 10.92 2.88
N ILE A 113 10.89 9.64 2.75
CA ILE A 113 9.61 9.13 2.26
C ILE A 113 8.57 9.22 3.38
N TYR A 114 7.42 9.84 3.10
CA TYR A 114 6.31 9.94 4.05
C TYR A 114 5.32 8.78 3.92
N ASP A 115 4.95 8.42 2.68
CA ASP A 115 4.02 7.33 2.41
C ASP A 115 4.26 6.77 1.00
N PHE A 116 3.81 5.54 0.77
CA PHE A 116 3.81 4.90 -0.55
C PHE A 116 2.57 4.01 -0.67
N VAL A 117 1.97 3.92 -1.86
CA VAL A 117 0.68 3.23 -2.05
C VAL A 117 0.67 2.50 -3.37
N TRP A 118 0.26 1.23 -3.36
CA TRP A 118 0.03 0.46 -4.57
C TRP A 118 -1.18 0.97 -5.33
N PHE A 119 -1.13 0.87 -6.66
CA PHE A 119 -2.34 1.02 -7.45
C PHE A 119 -3.38 -0.05 -7.05
N PRO A 120 -4.65 0.29 -6.75
CA PRO A 120 -5.60 -0.64 -6.13
C PRO A 120 -5.87 -1.92 -6.92
N SER A 121 -5.86 -1.84 -8.25
CA SER A 121 -6.09 -2.97 -9.15
C SER A 121 -4.80 -3.51 -9.77
N MET A 122 -3.66 -3.36 -9.09
CA MET A 122 -2.39 -3.89 -9.56
C MET A 122 -2.42 -5.43 -9.60
N THR A 123 -2.04 -6.00 -10.74
CA THR A 123 -1.90 -7.44 -10.95
C THR A 123 -0.70 -7.72 -11.83
N ALA A 124 0.13 -8.70 -11.45
CA ALA A 124 1.36 -9.07 -12.16
C ALA A 124 1.13 -9.52 -13.62
N GLN A 125 -0.10 -9.93 -13.96
CA GLN A 125 -0.48 -10.31 -15.32
C GLN A 125 -0.65 -9.12 -16.27
N ASP A 126 -1.01 -7.94 -15.75
CA ASP A 126 -1.14 -6.72 -16.55
C ASP A 126 -0.08 -5.69 -16.16
N PRO A 127 1.01 -5.56 -16.95
CA PRO A 127 2.04 -4.55 -16.72
C PRO A 127 1.51 -3.11 -16.66
N SER A 128 0.36 -2.83 -17.28
CA SER A 128 -0.23 -1.50 -17.27
C SER A 128 -0.71 -1.08 -15.87
N THR A 129 -1.01 -2.05 -15.00
CA THR A 129 -1.48 -1.84 -13.62
C THR A 129 -0.35 -1.88 -12.60
N CYS A 130 0.83 -2.37 -12.99
CA CYS A 130 2.02 -2.52 -12.15
C CYS A 130 2.66 -1.16 -11.80
N CYS A 131 1.98 -0.38 -10.95
CA CYS A 131 2.48 0.92 -10.54
C CYS A 131 2.15 1.23 -9.07
N PHE A 132 2.92 2.14 -8.49
CA PHE A 132 2.75 2.61 -7.13
C PHE A 132 3.14 4.08 -7.00
N LEU A 133 2.55 4.77 -6.03
CA LEU A 133 2.84 6.15 -5.69
C LEU A 133 3.84 6.23 -4.56
N THR A 134 4.67 7.27 -4.59
CA THR A 134 5.55 7.65 -3.47
C THR A 134 5.35 9.12 -3.13
N SER A 135 5.25 9.42 -1.84
CA SER A 135 5.34 10.77 -1.29
C SER A 135 6.70 10.99 -0.65
N VAL A 136 7.38 12.04 -1.07
CA VAL A 136 8.69 12.43 -0.57
C VAL A 136 8.63 13.89 -0.13
N ARG A 137 9.35 14.23 0.94
CA ARG A 137 9.46 15.61 1.43
C ARG A 137 10.00 16.53 0.34
N ASP A 138 9.37 17.69 0.16
CA ASP A 138 9.79 18.76 -0.76
C ASP A 138 9.92 18.34 -2.24
N HIS A 139 9.27 17.24 -2.63
CA HIS A 139 9.25 16.70 -3.99
C HIS A 139 7.80 16.51 -4.47
N PRO A 140 7.56 16.49 -5.80
CA PRO A 140 6.25 16.11 -6.33
C PRO A 140 5.93 14.64 -6.01
N ILE A 141 4.65 14.32 -5.98
CA ILE A 141 4.19 12.92 -5.89
C ILE A 141 4.59 12.24 -7.20
N GLN A 142 5.26 11.10 -7.10
CA GLN A 142 5.72 10.34 -8.26
C GLN A 142 4.97 9.01 -8.35
N LEU A 143 4.51 8.70 -9.56
CA LEU A 143 3.97 7.40 -9.93
C LEU A 143 5.07 6.61 -10.62
N TRP A 144 5.44 5.50 -10.01
CA TRP A 144 6.49 4.60 -10.46
C TRP A 144 5.87 3.37 -11.10
N ASP A 145 6.49 2.92 -12.19
CA ASP A 145 6.32 1.57 -12.69
C ASP A 145 7.18 0.60 -11.85
N VAL A 146 6.77 -0.66 -11.77
CA VAL A 146 7.54 -1.74 -11.12
C VAL A 146 8.89 -1.99 -11.83
N THR A 147 9.08 -1.46 -13.03
CA THR A 147 10.40 -1.41 -13.71
C THR A 147 11.36 -0.36 -13.14
N GLY A 148 10.88 0.54 -12.29
CA GLY A 148 11.62 1.69 -11.75
C GLY A 148 11.57 2.95 -12.61
N ALA A 149 10.83 2.94 -13.73
CA ALA A 149 10.59 4.15 -14.51
C ALA A 149 9.53 5.05 -13.85
N VAL A 150 9.74 6.38 -13.88
CA VAL A 150 8.71 7.35 -13.49
C VAL A 150 7.68 7.44 -14.62
N ARG A 151 6.44 7.06 -14.35
CA ARG A 151 5.33 7.10 -15.31
C ARG A 151 4.63 8.45 -15.33
N ALA A 152 4.43 9.03 -14.16
CA ALA A 152 3.74 10.32 -13.99
C ALA A 152 4.25 11.06 -12.75
N SER A 153 4.04 12.38 -12.73
CA SER A 153 4.35 13.22 -11.58
C SER A 153 3.22 14.21 -11.34
N TYR A 154 2.83 14.36 -10.08
CA TYR A 154 1.78 15.27 -9.63
C TYR A 154 2.37 16.26 -8.63
N SER A 155 2.25 17.55 -8.91
CA SER A 155 2.90 18.60 -8.12
C SER A 155 1.90 19.42 -7.32
N ALA A 156 1.99 19.35 -6.00
CA ALA A 156 1.38 20.33 -5.12
C ALA A 156 2.40 21.43 -4.83
N VAL A 157 2.01 22.68 -5.09
CA VAL A 157 2.87 23.85 -4.90
C VAL A 157 2.22 24.81 -3.91
N ASP A 158 3.00 25.28 -2.95
CA ASP A 158 2.55 26.30 -1.99
C ASP A 158 2.58 27.72 -2.58
N HIS A 159 2.02 28.69 -1.85
CA HIS A 159 2.11 30.13 -2.13
C HIS A 159 3.55 30.66 -2.27
N CYS A 160 4.55 29.92 -1.79
CA CYS A 160 5.98 30.23 -1.91
C CYS A 160 6.68 29.51 -3.08
N GLU A 161 5.93 28.92 -4.02
CA GLU A 161 6.46 28.17 -5.17
C GLU A 161 7.33 26.96 -4.80
N ARG A 162 7.13 26.42 -3.59
CA ARG A 162 7.82 25.21 -3.12
C ARG A 162 6.94 23.99 -3.34
N PHE A 163 7.55 22.89 -3.77
CA PHE A 163 6.87 21.59 -3.75
C PHE A 163 6.59 21.19 -2.31
N ILE A 164 5.37 20.75 -2.05
CA ILE A 164 4.98 20.19 -0.76
C ILE A 164 4.75 18.69 -0.95
N GLY A 165 5.49 17.89 -0.19
CA GLY A 165 5.25 16.45 -0.08
C GLY A 165 4.04 16.17 0.83
N PRO A 166 3.02 15.41 0.38
CA PRO A 166 1.90 15.05 1.24
C PRO A 166 2.31 14.07 2.35
N ASN A 167 1.69 14.17 3.52
CA ASN A 167 2.00 13.27 4.64
C ASN A 167 1.27 11.93 4.54
N ALA A 168 0.19 11.88 3.76
CA ALA A 168 -0.61 10.69 3.50
C ALA A 168 -1.00 10.63 2.03
N LEU A 169 -1.02 9.42 1.47
CA LEU A 169 -1.51 9.16 0.12
C LEU A 169 -2.58 8.06 0.17
N ALA A 170 -3.57 8.16 -0.70
CA ALA A 170 -4.50 7.08 -0.98
C ALA A 170 -5.03 7.21 -2.42
N PHE A 171 -5.31 6.09 -3.06
CA PHE A 171 -6.13 6.08 -4.27
C PHE A 171 -7.59 5.97 -3.88
N ASN A 172 -8.48 6.49 -4.74
CA ASN A 172 -9.86 6.05 -4.70
C ASN A 172 -9.96 4.55 -5.05
N LEU A 173 -11.07 3.90 -4.71
CA LEU A 173 -11.32 2.49 -5.03
C LEU A 173 -11.15 2.19 -6.53
N ASP A 174 -11.64 3.08 -7.39
CA ASP A 174 -11.53 2.96 -8.85
C ASP A 174 -10.12 3.24 -9.39
N GLY A 175 -9.20 3.74 -8.56
CA GLY A 175 -7.86 4.15 -8.99
C GLY A 175 -7.81 5.38 -9.91
N SER A 176 -8.93 6.05 -10.17
CA SER A 176 -9.00 7.22 -11.06
C SER A 176 -8.46 8.52 -10.45
N LYS A 177 -8.46 8.62 -9.12
CA LYS A 177 -8.07 9.81 -8.37
C LYS A 177 -7.07 9.48 -7.27
N ILE A 178 -6.19 10.42 -6.98
CA ILE A 178 -5.20 10.38 -5.89
C ILE A 178 -5.61 11.41 -4.85
N TYR A 179 -5.72 10.97 -3.60
CA TYR A 179 -5.98 11.81 -2.44
C TYR A 179 -4.69 12.02 -1.67
N ALA A 180 -4.29 13.27 -1.52
CA ALA A 180 -3.06 13.69 -0.91
C ALA A 180 -3.34 14.53 0.34
N GLY A 181 -2.87 14.07 1.50
CA GLY A 181 -3.07 14.73 2.80
C GLY A 181 -2.00 15.78 3.10
N TYR A 182 -2.43 17.01 3.34
CA TYR A 182 -1.59 18.16 3.69
C TYR A 182 -1.98 18.76 5.05
N GLU A 183 -1.40 19.92 5.39
CA GLU A 183 -1.80 20.65 6.58
C GLU A 183 -3.14 21.36 6.38
N ASN A 184 -4.15 20.97 7.15
CA ASN A 184 -5.52 21.51 7.11
C ASN A 184 -6.22 21.37 5.74
N MET A 185 -5.77 20.43 4.92
CA MET A 185 -6.16 20.35 3.53
C MET A 185 -5.93 18.96 2.95
N ILE A 186 -6.80 18.58 2.02
CA ILE A 186 -6.66 17.40 1.17
C ILE A 186 -6.64 17.91 -0.28
N GLU A 187 -5.67 17.50 -1.08
CA GLU A 187 -5.69 17.76 -2.53
C GLU A 187 -6.03 16.49 -3.28
N ILE A 188 -6.86 16.62 -4.31
CA ILE A 188 -7.25 15.51 -5.18
C ILE A 188 -6.63 15.74 -6.55
N PHE A 189 -5.91 14.75 -7.04
CA PHE A 189 -5.35 14.71 -8.39
C PHE A 189 -6.09 13.68 -9.23
N ASP A 190 -6.29 13.96 -10.51
CA ASP A 190 -6.79 12.98 -11.48
C ASP A 190 -5.59 12.21 -12.05
N VAL A 191 -5.64 10.87 -11.95
CA VAL A 191 -4.55 9.99 -12.43
C VAL A 191 -4.33 10.13 -13.93
N HIS A 192 -5.37 10.47 -14.69
CA HIS A 192 -5.29 10.64 -16.14
C HIS A 192 -4.67 11.98 -16.56
N ARG A 193 -4.49 12.91 -15.62
CA ARG A 193 -3.99 14.27 -15.87
C ARG A 193 -2.76 14.55 -14.99
N PRO A 194 -1.58 14.02 -15.36
CA PRO A 194 -0.35 14.30 -14.64
C PRO A 194 -0.01 15.80 -14.73
N GLY A 195 0.48 16.36 -13.63
CA GLY A 195 0.86 17.76 -13.54
C GLY A 195 0.40 18.46 -12.25
N PRO A 196 0.32 19.80 -12.26
CA PRO A 196 -0.03 20.60 -11.10
C PRO A 196 -1.55 20.75 -10.87
N ASP A 197 -2.38 20.27 -11.80
CA ASP A 197 -3.82 20.44 -11.74
C ASP A 197 -4.40 19.59 -10.60
N SER A 198 -4.82 20.26 -9.51
CA SER A 198 -5.39 19.62 -8.32
C SER A 198 -6.66 20.30 -7.84
N LYS A 199 -7.61 19.51 -7.34
CA LYS A 199 -8.79 20.01 -6.63
C LYS A 199 -8.44 20.12 -5.15
N LYS A 200 -8.45 21.36 -4.66
CA LYS A 200 -8.08 21.75 -3.30
C LYS A 200 -9.28 21.67 -2.35
N LEU A 201 -9.23 20.78 -1.35
CA LEU A 201 -10.28 20.61 -0.33
C LEU A 201 -9.80 21.05 1.05
N PRO A 202 -10.15 22.26 1.51
CA PRO A 202 -9.79 22.69 2.85
C PRO A 202 -10.62 21.94 3.90
N THR A 203 -9.95 21.30 4.87
CA THR A 203 -10.62 20.58 5.97
C THR A 203 -11.17 21.53 7.05
N ILE A 204 -10.81 22.81 6.96
CA ILE A 204 -11.33 23.91 7.77
C ILE A 204 -11.80 25.08 6.92
N THR A 205 -12.93 25.68 7.29
CA THR A 205 -13.43 26.87 6.59
C THR A 205 -12.61 28.14 6.92
N LYS A 206 -12.11 28.25 8.16
CA LYS A 206 -11.28 29.38 8.64
C LYS A 206 -10.26 28.88 9.66
N ARG A 207 -9.06 29.48 9.72
CA ARG A 207 -8.00 29.13 10.70
C ARG A 207 -8.50 29.15 12.17
N LYS A 208 -9.35 30.14 12.52
CA LYS A 208 -9.95 30.28 13.86
C LYS A 208 -11.26 29.49 14.06
N SER A 209 -11.77 28.82 13.04
CA SER A 209 -13.01 28.04 13.16
C SER A 209 -12.82 26.90 14.17
N LYS A 210 -13.82 26.66 15.02
CA LYS A 210 -13.92 25.40 15.80
C LYS A 210 -14.54 24.27 14.99
N LYS A 211 -15.22 24.60 13.88
CA LYS A 211 -15.82 23.64 12.94
C LYS A 211 -14.80 23.23 11.87
N GLY A 212 -14.73 21.94 11.57
CA GLY A 212 -13.76 21.33 10.66
C GLY A 212 -12.68 20.49 11.36
N GLN A 213 -11.85 19.84 10.57
CA GLN A 213 -10.72 19.03 11.02
C GLN A 213 -9.42 19.81 10.87
N LYS A 214 -8.73 20.08 11.98
CA LYS A 214 -7.46 20.84 11.99
C LYS A 214 -6.28 19.89 12.00
N GLY A 215 -5.14 20.40 11.59
CA GLY A 215 -3.84 19.76 11.69
C GLY A 215 -3.39 19.12 10.39
N ILE A 216 -2.22 18.52 10.46
CA ILE A 216 -1.63 17.73 9.38
C ILE A 216 -2.44 16.46 9.22
N ILE A 217 -2.92 16.19 8.01
CA ILE A 217 -3.54 14.91 7.65
C ILE A 217 -2.44 13.87 7.50
N SER A 218 -2.40 12.91 8.42
CA SER A 218 -1.32 11.95 8.59
C SER A 218 -1.62 10.57 8.00
N CYS A 219 -2.89 10.26 7.76
CA CYS A 219 -3.33 9.01 7.16
C CYS A 219 -4.66 9.19 6.44
N LEU A 220 -4.87 8.41 5.40
CA LEU A 220 -6.07 8.35 4.58
C LEU A 220 -6.41 6.88 4.33
N ASP A 221 -7.70 6.55 4.32
CA ASP A 221 -8.18 5.25 3.86
C ASP A 221 -9.58 5.39 3.25
N PHE A 222 -9.93 4.53 2.30
CA PHE A 222 -11.23 4.51 1.63
C PHE A 222 -12.09 3.39 2.17
N CYS A 223 -13.38 3.67 2.35
CA CYS A 223 -14.35 2.64 2.73
C CYS A 223 -14.57 1.69 1.54
N PRO A 224 -14.40 0.37 1.70
CA PRO A 224 -14.50 -0.58 0.59
C PRO A 224 -15.92 -0.84 0.08
N ASP A 225 -16.97 -0.34 0.77
CA ASP A 225 -18.39 -0.54 0.44
C ASP A 225 -18.87 0.25 -0.80
N TYR A 226 -17.97 0.89 -1.57
CA TYR A 226 -18.31 1.76 -2.71
C TYR A 226 -19.30 2.91 -2.41
N SER A 227 -19.60 3.15 -1.12
CA SER A 227 -20.45 4.25 -0.65
C SER A 227 -19.82 5.63 -0.90
N GLY A 228 -18.57 5.69 -1.34
CA GLY A 228 -17.82 6.91 -1.56
C GLY A 228 -17.34 7.56 -0.26
N LEU A 229 -17.30 6.83 0.86
CA LEU A 229 -16.77 7.37 2.11
C LEU A 229 -15.25 7.18 2.19
N TYR A 230 -14.55 8.19 2.70
CA TYR A 230 -13.13 8.08 3.05
C TYR A 230 -12.83 8.72 4.40
N ALA A 231 -11.88 8.14 5.11
CA ALA A 231 -11.42 8.62 6.41
C ALA A 231 -10.10 9.35 6.25
N ALA A 232 -10.00 10.54 6.86
CA ALA A 232 -8.74 11.26 7.01
C ALA A 232 -8.42 11.41 8.48
N GLY A 233 -7.28 10.86 8.92
CA GLY A 233 -6.77 11.04 10.28
C GLY A 233 -5.82 12.23 10.37
N SER A 234 -5.87 12.97 11.47
CA SER A 234 -4.99 14.11 11.72
C SER A 234 -4.15 13.95 12.97
N TYR A 235 -2.95 14.54 12.94
CA TYR A 235 -2.12 14.69 14.13
C TYR A 235 -2.74 15.58 15.22
N SER A 236 -3.80 16.35 14.94
CA SER A 236 -4.56 17.08 15.98
C SER A 236 -5.68 16.23 16.62
N GLN A 237 -5.41 14.95 16.87
CA GLN A 237 -6.31 14.04 17.62
C GLN A 237 -7.75 13.99 17.05
N SER A 238 -7.88 14.02 15.72
CA SER A 238 -9.21 13.96 15.10
C SER A 238 -9.18 13.20 13.78
N ILE A 239 -10.26 12.47 13.53
CA ILE A 239 -10.50 11.79 12.26
C ILE A 239 -11.76 12.41 11.65
N GLY A 240 -11.68 12.80 10.39
CA GLY A 240 -12.82 13.24 9.60
C GLY A 240 -13.23 12.15 8.63
N ILE A 241 -14.52 11.82 8.58
CA ILE A 241 -15.11 11.02 7.51
C ILE A 241 -15.71 11.97 6.50
N TYR A 242 -15.34 11.78 5.25
CA TYR A 242 -15.74 12.61 4.14
C TYR A 242 -16.46 11.77 3.09
N ASP A 243 -17.40 12.40 2.41
CA ASP A 243 -18.08 11.85 1.24
C ASP A 243 -17.37 12.32 -0.03
N GLU A 244 -17.02 11.40 -0.93
CA GLU A 244 -16.32 11.65 -2.17
C GLU A 244 -17.16 12.48 -3.16
N THR A 245 -18.47 12.29 -3.16
CA THR A 245 -19.37 12.91 -4.14
C THR A 245 -19.45 14.42 -3.92
N ASN A 246 -19.70 14.83 -2.67
CA ASN A 246 -19.83 16.24 -2.30
C ASN A 246 -18.54 16.83 -1.72
N ASN A 247 -17.59 15.99 -1.30
CA ASN A 247 -16.35 16.38 -0.62
C ASN A 247 -16.61 17.15 0.69
N GLU A 248 -17.70 16.78 1.37
CA GLU A 248 -18.12 17.37 2.64
C GLU A 248 -17.73 16.48 3.82
N LEU A 249 -17.51 17.10 4.97
CA LEU A 249 -17.24 16.41 6.23
C LEU A 249 -18.56 15.85 6.78
N CYS A 250 -18.73 14.53 6.71
CA CYS A 250 -19.91 13.83 7.23
C CYS A 250 -19.83 13.66 8.75
N LEU A 251 -18.71 13.11 9.23
CA LEU A 251 -18.52 12.78 10.64
C LEU A 251 -17.15 13.24 11.12
N LYS A 252 -17.06 13.61 12.38
CA LYS A 252 -15.79 13.97 13.03
C LYS A 252 -15.64 13.19 14.32
N LEU A 253 -14.71 12.24 14.32
CA LEU A 253 -14.37 11.44 15.48
C LEU A 253 -13.29 12.16 16.30
N THR A 254 -13.50 12.23 17.61
CA THR A 254 -12.61 12.88 18.58
C THR A 254 -12.56 12.03 19.85
N GLY A 255 -11.50 12.18 20.65
CA GLY A 255 -11.30 11.36 21.86
C GLY A 255 -9.95 10.63 21.90
N PHE A 256 -9.08 10.88 20.92
CA PHE A 256 -7.74 10.31 20.85
C PHE A 256 -6.78 11.00 21.83
N GLU A 257 -5.95 10.23 22.52
CA GLU A 257 -4.90 10.77 23.39
C GLU A 257 -3.75 11.41 22.60
N GLY A 258 -3.48 10.91 21.39
CA GLY A 258 -2.42 11.37 20.52
C GLY A 258 -2.84 11.63 19.08
N GLY A 259 -1.92 12.13 18.28
CA GLY A 259 -2.16 12.31 16.85
C GLY A 259 -2.40 10.98 16.16
N THR A 260 -3.45 10.89 15.34
CA THR A 260 -3.77 9.66 14.59
C THR A 260 -2.63 9.35 13.64
N THR A 261 -2.16 8.10 13.60
CA THR A 261 -1.07 7.66 12.72
C THR A 261 -1.55 6.76 11.61
N GLN A 262 -2.62 6.00 11.82
CA GLN A 262 -3.20 5.14 10.81
C GLN A 262 -4.70 4.97 11.07
N VAL A 263 -5.44 4.87 9.98
CA VAL A 263 -6.86 4.51 9.95
C VAL A 263 -7.02 3.37 8.95
N LYS A 264 -7.93 2.43 9.23
CA LYS A 264 -8.38 1.43 8.26
C LYS A 264 -9.86 1.12 8.44
N PHE A 265 -10.61 1.06 7.35
CA PHE A 265 -11.98 0.55 7.37
C PHE A 265 -12.01 -0.98 7.48
N SER A 266 -13.07 -1.53 8.08
CA SER A 266 -13.40 -2.95 7.92
C SER A 266 -13.76 -3.25 6.47
N LYS A 267 -13.64 -4.52 6.07
CA LYS A 267 -14.01 -4.99 4.72
C LYS A 267 -15.48 -4.77 4.40
N ASP A 268 -16.34 -4.79 5.42
CA ASP A 268 -17.78 -4.51 5.29
C ASP A 268 -18.10 -3.01 5.31
N GLY A 269 -17.11 -2.13 5.55
CA GLY A 269 -17.31 -0.68 5.58
C GLY A 269 -18.07 -0.14 6.81
N THR A 270 -18.45 -1.00 7.75
CA THR A 270 -19.24 -0.64 8.95
C THR A 270 -18.40 -0.12 10.11
N LEU A 271 -17.17 -0.62 10.24
CA LEU A 271 -16.25 -0.29 11.34
C LEU A 271 -15.05 0.50 10.83
N LEU A 272 -14.52 1.37 11.68
CA LEU A 272 -13.27 2.07 11.46
C LEU A 272 -12.29 1.78 12.60
N PHE A 273 -11.13 1.24 12.24
CA PHE A 273 -10.01 1.06 13.15
C PHE A 273 -9.08 2.25 13.06
N SER A 274 -8.57 2.68 14.21
CA SER A 274 -7.72 3.86 14.30
C SER A 274 -6.64 3.68 15.35
N VAL A 275 -5.46 4.19 15.05
CA VAL A 275 -4.30 4.14 15.94
C VAL A 275 -3.75 5.54 16.12
N SER A 276 -3.34 5.85 17.34
CA SER A 276 -2.72 7.13 17.68
C SER A 276 -1.31 6.96 18.23
N ARG A 277 -0.47 7.99 18.05
CA ARG A 277 0.88 8.02 18.60
C ARG A 277 0.82 8.13 20.12
N HIS A 278 1.75 7.49 20.82
CA HIS A 278 1.82 7.44 22.30
C HIS A 278 0.64 6.78 23.00
N SER A 279 -0.25 6.14 22.25
CA SER A 279 -1.33 5.32 22.80
C SER A 279 -0.99 3.84 22.63
N ASN A 280 -1.41 3.05 23.61
CA ASN A 280 -1.31 1.61 23.57
C ASN A 280 -2.57 0.96 22.99
N ASP A 281 -3.52 1.73 22.47
CA ASP A 281 -4.82 1.17 22.07
C ASP A 281 -5.07 1.40 20.58
N ILE A 282 -5.59 0.36 19.94
CA ILE A 282 -6.27 0.45 18.65
C ILE A 282 -7.75 0.66 18.95
N LEU A 283 -8.30 1.79 18.55
CA LEU A 283 -9.70 2.14 18.80
C LEU A 283 -10.56 1.70 17.61
N CYS A 284 -11.64 0.99 17.89
CA CYS A 284 -12.68 0.62 16.93
C CYS A 284 -13.89 1.54 17.08
N TRP A 285 -14.37 2.07 15.96
CA TRP A 285 -15.52 2.95 15.87
C TRP A 285 -16.58 2.30 14.97
N ASP A 286 -17.84 2.33 15.38
CA ASP A 286 -18.95 2.06 14.45
C ASP A 286 -19.27 3.36 13.72
N ILE A 287 -19.29 3.32 12.39
CA ILE A 287 -19.58 4.49 11.56
C ILE A 287 -21.07 4.87 11.65
N ARG A 288 -21.94 3.90 11.93
CA ARG A 288 -23.38 4.10 12.12
C ARG A 288 -23.69 4.73 13.47
N ASP A 289 -22.90 4.40 14.49
CA ASP A 289 -22.98 4.99 15.83
C ASP A 289 -21.67 5.67 16.25
N SER A 290 -21.45 6.86 15.69
CA SER A 290 -20.23 7.65 15.89
C SER A 290 -20.07 8.26 17.28
N ALA A 291 -21.04 8.06 18.19
CA ALA A 291 -21.04 8.74 19.49
C ALA A 291 -20.00 8.16 20.47
N ASN A 292 -19.74 6.86 20.37
CA ASN A 292 -18.89 6.13 21.32
C ASN A 292 -17.86 5.25 20.62
N ILE A 293 -16.79 4.93 21.34
CA ILE A 293 -15.84 3.90 20.94
C ILE A 293 -16.49 2.54 21.19
N LEU A 294 -16.54 1.68 20.18
CA LEU A 294 -17.19 0.37 20.27
C LEU A 294 -16.39 -0.58 21.17
N PHE A 295 -15.09 -0.71 20.88
CA PHE A 295 -14.14 -1.43 21.72
C PHE A 295 -12.70 -0.97 21.45
N GLN A 296 -11.78 -1.39 22.31
CA GLN A 296 -10.35 -1.07 22.25
C GLN A 296 -9.54 -2.37 22.19
N LEU A 297 -8.46 -2.40 21.40
CA LEU A 297 -7.52 -3.52 21.36
C LEU A 297 -6.18 -3.04 21.93
N ASN A 298 -5.68 -3.73 22.95
CA ASN A 298 -4.43 -3.35 23.61
C ASN A 298 -3.23 -3.76 22.76
N ARG A 299 -2.53 -2.78 22.20
CA ARG A 299 -1.25 -2.89 21.50
C ARG A 299 -0.16 -2.12 22.27
N PRO A 300 0.75 -2.81 22.98
CA PRO A 300 1.84 -2.12 23.65
C PRO A 300 2.69 -1.37 22.60
N GLY A 301 2.86 -0.07 22.78
CA GLY A 301 3.37 0.74 21.68
C GLY A 301 3.50 2.22 21.99
N LYS A 302 3.85 2.57 23.24
CA LYS A 302 4.03 3.97 23.67
C LYS A 302 5.35 4.55 23.14
N THR A 303 5.51 4.55 21.83
CA THR A 303 6.71 5.03 21.14
C THR A 303 6.38 6.21 20.23
N ASN A 304 7.44 6.92 19.82
CA ASN A 304 7.34 7.94 18.77
C ASN A 304 7.21 7.33 17.36
N GLN A 305 7.48 6.04 17.22
CA GLN A 305 7.52 5.36 15.94
C GLN A 305 6.11 5.00 15.49
N ARG A 306 5.89 5.03 14.17
CA ARG A 306 4.63 4.60 13.58
C ARG A 306 4.68 3.08 13.50
N ILE A 307 3.97 2.43 14.41
CA ILE A 307 3.68 1.00 14.30
C ILE A 307 2.37 0.86 13.52
N SER A 308 2.40 0.12 12.42
CA SER A 308 1.23 -0.11 11.58
C SER A 308 0.42 -1.33 12.03
N PHE A 309 -0.81 -1.40 11.51
CA PHE A 309 -1.68 -2.56 11.64
C PHE A 309 -2.36 -2.84 10.30
N ASP A 310 -2.89 -4.05 10.17
CA ASP A 310 -3.58 -4.50 8.97
C ASP A 310 -4.76 -5.41 9.31
N ILE A 311 -5.68 -5.56 8.34
CA ILE A 311 -6.89 -6.36 8.48
C ILE A 311 -6.88 -7.43 7.40
N ASP A 312 -7.23 -8.65 7.78
CA ASP A 312 -7.29 -9.81 6.90
C ASP A 312 -8.27 -9.60 5.72
N ALA A 313 -8.09 -10.37 4.64
CA ALA A 313 -8.96 -10.37 3.46
C ALA A 313 -10.41 -10.72 3.82
N THR A 314 -10.61 -11.58 4.82
CA THR A 314 -11.93 -11.96 5.33
C THR A 314 -12.59 -10.90 6.21
N GLY A 315 -11.82 -9.94 6.72
CA GLY A 315 -12.30 -9.01 7.74
C GLY A 315 -12.49 -9.63 9.14
N LYS A 316 -12.03 -10.87 9.39
CA LYS A 316 -12.14 -11.52 10.71
C LYS A 316 -11.02 -11.15 11.69
N TYR A 317 -9.79 -10.99 11.19
CA TYR A 317 -8.62 -10.78 12.03
C TYR A 317 -7.93 -9.44 11.76
N LEU A 318 -7.37 -8.87 12.83
CA LEU A 318 -6.51 -7.69 12.80
C LEU A 318 -5.12 -8.05 13.31
N ILE A 319 -4.09 -7.65 12.59
CA ILE A 319 -2.68 -7.88 12.95
C ILE A 319 -1.97 -6.58 13.25
N THR A 320 -1.11 -6.59 14.27
CA THR A 320 -0.27 -5.44 14.62
C THR A 320 1.05 -5.87 15.23
N GLY A 321 2.05 -4.99 15.18
CA GLY A 321 3.33 -5.17 15.86
C GLY A 321 3.36 -4.55 17.26
N ASP A 322 4.35 -4.96 18.04
CA ASP A 322 4.64 -4.48 19.38
C ASP A 322 6.06 -3.89 19.48
N GLN A 323 6.27 -3.03 20.47
CA GLN A 323 7.57 -2.51 20.89
C GLN A 323 8.53 -3.62 21.34
N GLU A 324 8.03 -4.72 21.91
CA GLU A 324 8.85 -5.85 22.37
C GLU A 324 9.21 -6.86 21.25
N GLY A 325 8.83 -6.58 20.00
CA GLY A 325 9.09 -7.44 18.85
C GLY A 325 8.09 -8.57 18.65
N HIS A 326 6.96 -8.49 19.34
CA HIS A 326 5.84 -9.41 19.17
C HIS A 326 4.94 -8.97 18.02
N VAL A 327 4.32 -9.95 17.37
CA VAL A 327 3.19 -9.77 16.46
C VAL A 327 1.94 -10.24 17.17
N LEU A 328 0.93 -9.39 17.22
CA LEU A 328 -0.34 -9.60 17.93
C LEU A 328 -1.47 -9.73 16.91
N ILE A 329 -2.28 -10.77 17.04
CA ILE A 329 -3.43 -11.07 16.17
C ILE A 329 -4.70 -11.09 17.01
N TYR A 330 -5.65 -10.23 16.64
CA TYR A 330 -6.95 -10.09 17.30
C TYR A 330 -8.07 -10.59 16.40
N ASP A 331 -9.09 -11.20 16.99
CA ASP A 331 -10.37 -11.43 16.33
C ASP A 331 -11.28 -10.22 16.57
N ILE A 332 -11.78 -9.64 15.48
CA ILE A 332 -12.64 -8.46 15.51
C ILE A 332 -14.13 -8.81 15.51
N THR A 333 -14.50 -10.05 15.17
CA THR A 333 -15.89 -10.51 15.03
C THR A 333 -16.50 -11.03 16.33
N THR A 334 -15.70 -11.58 17.24
CA THR A 334 -16.19 -12.37 18.39
C THR A 334 -16.89 -11.56 19.49
N GLY A 335 -16.97 -10.23 19.39
CA GLY A 335 -17.34 -9.38 20.53
C GLY A 335 -18.55 -8.47 20.31
N GLU A 336 -19.63 -8.96 19.69
CA GLU A 336 -20.96 -8.31 19.76
C GLU A 336 -21.61 -8.40 21.16
N SER A 337 -21.06 -9.20 22.10
CA SER A 337 -21.51 -9.23 23.49
C SER A 337 -20.78 -8.18 24.33
N GLU A 338 -21.54 -7.29 24.97
CA GLU A 338 -21.13 -6.06 25.69
C GLU A 338 -20.10 -6.22 26.85
N ASP A 339 -19.62 -7.43 27.16
CA ASP A 339 -18.88 -7.74 28.41
C ASP A 339 -17.44 -8.29 28.24
N VAL A 340 -16.85 -8.22 27.05
CA VAL A 340 -15.55 -8.88 26.79
C VAL A 340 -14.37 -7.91 26.99
N GLU A 341 -13.63 -8.10 28.09
CA GLU A 341 -12.37 -7.39 28.37
C GLU A 341 -11.38 -7.55 27.20
N THR A 342 -10.62 -6.50 26.90
CA THR A 342 -9.68 -6.38 25.77
C THR A 342 -8.63 -7.49 25.65
N LYS A 343 -8.43 -8.30 26.70
CA LYS A 343 -7.55 -9.48 26.73
C LYS A 343 -8.15 -10.73 26.08
N GLU A 344 -9.47 -10.83 25.97
CA GLU A 344 -10.14 -12.03 25.44
C GLU A 344 -10.22 -12.04 23.90
N ARG A 345 -9.98 -10.90 23.23
CA ARG A 345 -9.94 -10.81 21.76
C ARG A 345 -8.60 -11.17 21.13
N LEU A 346 -7.53 -11.28 21.93
CA LEU A 346 -6.21 -11.70 21.44
C LEU A 346 -6.23 -13.20 21.18
N VAL A 347 -6.17 -13.60 19.90
CA VAL A 347 -6.19 -15.01 19.51
C VAL A 347 -4.79 -15.59 19.57
N HIS A 348 -3.83 -14.88 18.98
CA HIS A 348 -2.47 -15.39 18.81
C HIS A 348 -1.43 -14.27 19.02
N SER A 349 -0.30 -14.64 19.62
CA SER A 349 0.85 -13.76 19.82
C SER A 349 2.12 -14.58 19.73
N PHE A 350 3.08 -14.13 18.95
CA PHE A 350 4.39 -14.77 18.80
C PHE A 350 5.50 -13.72 18.67
N LYS A 351 6.72 -14.10 19.06
CA LYS A 351 7.89 -13.24 18.97
C LYS A 351 8.48 -13.31 17.57
N ALA A 352 8.21 -12.30 16.75
CA ALA A 352 8.70 -12.23 15.37
C ALA A 352 10.11 -11.66 15.30
N HIS A 353 10.43 -10.69 16.15
CA HIS A 353 11.67 -9.91 16.10
C HIS A 353 12.27 -9.69 17.49
N ASN A 354 13.54 -9.33 17.53
CA ASN A 354 14.23 -8.97 18.77
C ASN A 354 14.20 -7.47 19.08
N ASP A 355 13.64 -6.67 18.17
CA ASP A 355 13.46 -5.22 18.29
C ASP A 355 12.00 -4.86 17.89
N VAL A 356 11.65 -3.57 17.92
CA VAL A 356 10.30 -3.07 17.64
C VAL A 356 9.79 -3.57 16.29
N THR A 357 8.63 -4.23 16.29
CA THR A 357 7.93 -4.62 15.06
C THR A 357 7.17 -3.40 14.52
N SER A 358 7.76 -2.73 13.53
CA SER A 358 7.21 -1.51 12.95
C SER A 358 5.97 -1.77 12.09
N CYS A 359 5.90 -2.94 11.44
CA CYS A 359 4.80 -3.30 10.57
C CYS A 359 4.53 -4.80 10.59
N ALA A 360 3.26 -5.18 10.57
CA ALA A 360 2.80 -6.52 10.29
C ALA A 360 1.60 -6.43 9.33
N THR A 361 1.58 -7.22 8.26
CA THR A 361 0.58 -7.11 7.19
C THR A 361 0.22 -8.48 6.63
N PHE A 362 -1.08 -8.68 6.38
CA PHE A 362 -1.62 -9.89 5.77
C PHE A 362 -1.43 -9.82 4.27
N ASN A 363 -1.06 -10.95 3.67
CA ASN A 363 -1.15 -11.07 2.23
C ASN A 363 -2.64 -11.19 1.83
N PRO A 364 -3.11 -10.41 0.85
CA PRO A 364 -4.52 -10.40 0.47
C PRO A 364 -5.02 -11.70 -0.18
N VAL A 365 -4.11 -12.54 -0.71
CA VAL A 365 -4.47 -13.73 -1.49
C VAL A 365 -3.86 -15.00 -0.89
N TYR A 366 -2.57 -14.95 -0.54
CA TYR A 366 -1.81 -16.12 -0.13
C TYR A 366 -1.80 -16.31 1.40
N PRO A 367 -1.55 -17.53 1.90
CA PRO A 367 -1.55 -17.84 3.33
C PRO A 367 -0.24 -17.40 4.02
N VAL A 368 0.12 -16.13 3.87
CA VAL A 368 1.38 -15.59 4.38
C VAL A 368 1.19 -14.22 5.04
N ILE A 369 2.01 -13.94 6.05
CA ILE A 369 2.11 -12.65 6.71
C ILE A 369 3.52 -12.13 6.53
N ALA A 370 3.67 -10.82 6.29
CA ALA A 370 4.96 -10.15 6.40
C ALA A 370 5.05 -9.34 7.69
N SER A 371 6.21 -9.40 8.34
CA SER A 371 6.55 -8.55 9.48
C SER A 371 7.88 -7.83 9.23
N CYS A 372 7.95 -6.56 9.62
CA CYS A 372 9.15 -5.75 9.57
C CYS A 372 9.53 -5.28 10.97
N SER A 373 10.82 -5.32 11.23
CA SER A 373 11.40 -4.73 12.43
C SER A 373 12.29 -3.55 12.09
N GLY A 374 12.34 -2.62 13.03
CA GLY A 374 13.23 -1.50 12.90
C GLY A 374 12.89 -0.32 13.78
N GLN A 375 13.91 0.20 14.44
CA GLN A 375 13.77 1.36 15.31
C GLN A 375 14.96 2.31 15.16
N ARG A 376 14.72 3.63 15.20
CA ARG A 376 15.83 4.59 15.23
C ARG A 376 16.48 4.55 16.61
N LYS A 377 17.73 4.08 16.68
CA LYS A 377 18.55 4.13 17.88
C LYS A 377 19.45 5.36 17.84
N PHE A 378 19.52 6.08 18.96
CA PHE A 378 20.44 7.19 19.15
C PHE A 378 21.61 6.68 19.98
N VAL A 379 22.80 6.63 19.39
CA VAL A 379 24.04 6.38 20.15
C VAL A 379 24.41 7.70 20.81
N LEU A 380 24.23 7.78 22.12
CA LEU A 380 24.77 8.91 22.88
C LEU A 380 26.28 8.68 23.06
N PRO A 381 27.13 9.71 22.84
CA PRO A 381 28.52 9.63 23.24
C PRO A 381 28.59 9.28 24.73
N GLN A 382 29.36 8.26 25.09
CA GLN A 382 29.66 7.99 26.49
C GLN A 382 30.42 9.20 27.05
N ASP A 383 29.90 9.84 28.10
CA ASP A 383 30.71 10.74 28.91
C ASP A 383 31.69 9.86 29.71
N GLU A 384 32.99 10.10 29.58
CA GLU A 384 34.06 9.34 30.26
C GLU A 384 34.02 9.43 31.80
N SER A 385 32.94 9.94 32.40
CA SER A 385 32.81 10.18 33.85
C SER A 385 31.87 9.22 34.59
N ASP A 386 31.09 8.39 33.88
CA ASP A 386 30.13 7.51 34.52
C ASP A 386 30.61 6.05 34.45
N GLU A 387 31.55 5.70 35.34
CA GLU A 387 31.78 4.32 35.78
C GLU A 387 30.62 3.87 36.68
N SER A 388 29.41 3.81 36.13
CA SER A 388 28.37 2.93 36.66
C SER A 388 28.40 1.65 35.86
N ASP A 389 28.52 0.52 36.57
CA ASP A 389 28.43 -0.86 36.08
C ASP A 389 27.06 -1.18 35.43
N ASP A 390 26.62 -0.37 34.47
CA ASP A 390 25.54 -0.74 33.57
C ASP A 390 26.16 -1.68 32.54
N GLU A 391 25.96 -2.98 32.79
CA GLU A 391 26.29 -4.10 31.92
C GLU A 391 26.27 -3.67 30.45
N GLU A 392 27.40 -3.87 29.75
CA GLU A 392 27.54 -3.74 28.30
C GLU A 392 26.51 -4.64 27.60
N GLY A 393 25.25 -4.21 27.57
CA GLY A 393 24.21 -4.83 26.77
C GLY A 393 24.54 -4.52 25.33
N GLU A 394 25.14 -5.47 24.62
CA GLU A 394 25.19 -5.46 23.16
C GLU A 394 23.80 -5.02 22.67
N GLN A 395 23.73 -3.85 22.02
CA GLN A 395 22.45 -3.35 21.54
C GLN A 395 21.93 -4.35 20.51
N VAL A 396 20.90 -5.12 20.88
CA VAL A 396 20.31 -6.11 20.00
C VAL A 396 19.63 -5.37 18.85
N ILE A 397 20.26 -5.35 17.68
CA ILE A 397 19.74 -4.70 16.48
C ILE A 397 19.03 -5.77 15.64
N ASP A 398 17.74 -5.57 15.41
CA ASP A 398 16.96 -6.39 14.48
C ASP A 398 16.22 -5.46 13.51
N ASN A 399 16.76 -5.36 12.30
CA ASN A 399 16.24 -4.63 11.16
C ASN A 399 15.89 -5.61 10.04
N THR A 400 15.23 -6.72 10.40
CA THR A 400 14.86 -7.77 9.46
C THR A 400 13.44 -7.62 8.96
N LEU A 401 13.22 -8.11 7.74
CA LEU A 401 11.92 -8.34 7.15
C LEU A 401 11.73 -9.86 7.04
N LYS A 402 10.64 -10.37 7.60
CA LYS A 402 10.33 -11.79 7.72
C LYS A 402 8.96 -12.09 7.12
N VAL A 403 8.82 -13.27 6.51
CA VAL A 403 7.57 -13.78 5.95
C VAL A 403 7.23 -15.11 6.61
N TRP A 404 6.02 -15.21 7.15
CA TRP A 404 5.54 -16.32 7.96
C TRP A 404 4.39 -17.04 7.24
N ARG A 405 4.33 -18.38 7.34
CA ARG A 405 3.20 -19.15 6.82
C ARG A 405 2.05 -19.09 7.84
N VAL A 406 0.84 -18.97 7.33
CA VAL A 406 -0.37 -18.99 8.14
C VAL A 406 -1.12 -20.29 7.91
N PRO A 407 -1.48 -21.04 8.96
CA PRO A 407 -2.39 -22.17 8.84
C PRO A 407 -3.81 -21.68 8.53
N GLY A 408 -4.53 -22.43 7.69
CA GLY A 408 -5.89 -22.07 7.29
C GLY A 408 -6.34 -22.84 6.06
N GLN A 409 -7.52 -22.50 5.56
CA GLN A 409 -8.13 -23.16 4.40
C GLN A 409 -8.72 -22.13 3.45
N TYR A 410 -8.72 -22.46 2.15
CA TYR A 410 -9.45 -21.68 1.16
C TYR A 410 -10.93 -22.03 1.21
N GLN A 411 -11.76 -21.01 1.39
CA GLN A 411 -13.21 -21.12 1.22
C GLN A 411 -13.58 -20.66 -0.19
N TRP A 412 -14.38 -21.49 -0.86
CA TRP A 412 -14.84 -21.22 -2.22
C TRP A 412 -16.26 -20.65 -2.19
N TYR A 413 -16.40 -19.48 -2.79
CA TYR A 413 -17.68 -18.81 -2.96
C TYR A 413 -18.07 -18.92 -4.43
N THR A 414 -19.30 -19.38 -4.68
CA THR A 414 -19.86 -19.47 -6.02
C THR A 414 -21.05 -18.55 -6.11
N TYR A 415 -21.15 -17.80 -7.22
CA TYR A 415 -22.37 -17.08 -7.54
C TYR A 415 -22.80 -17.40 -8.97
N ASP A 416 -24.10 -17.63 -9.12
CA ASP A 416 -24.71 -17.83 -10.41
C ASP A 416 -25.10 -16.48 -11.00
N VAL A 417 -24.39 -16.09 -12.05
CA VAL A 417 -24.81 -15.00 -12.92
C VAL A 417 -25.98 -15.54 -13.75
N GLU A 418 -27.20 -15.39 -13.23
CA GLU A 418 -28.39 -15.58 -14.06
C GLU A 418 -28.36 -14.55 -15.18
N SER A 419 -28.20 -15.02 -16.42
CA SER A 419 -28.43 -14.20 -17.60
C SER A 419 -29.89 -13.80 -17.61
N THR A 420 -30.19 -12.56 -17.20
CA THR A 420 -31.53 -11.99 -17.34
C THR A 420 -31.81 -11.75 -18.82
N ASP A 421 -32.35 -12.77 -19.48
CA ASP A 421 -33.05 -12.59 -20.74
C ASP A 421 -34.24 -11.65 -20.46
N MET A 422 -34.21 -10.49 -21.12
CA MET A 422 -35.28 -9.49 -21.07
C MET A 422 -36.58 -10.06 -21.67
N THR A 423 -37.33 -10.82 -20.90
CA THR A 423 -38.79 -10.98 -21.07
C THR A 423 -39.47 -11.19 -19.72
N THR A 424 -40.25 -10.17 -19.34
CA THR A 424 -41.33 -10.15 -18.34
C THR A 424 -40.95 -10.39 -16.88
N GLY A 425 -41.24 -9.37 -16.07
CA GLY A 425 -40.74 -9.25 -14.71
C GLY A 425 -41.49 -10.02 -13.64
N THR A 426 -40.71 -10.35 -12.62
CA THR A 426 -41.05 -10.35 -11.20
C THR A 426 -39.73 -10.24 -10.46
N THR A 427 -39.64 -9.29 -9.52
CA THR A 427 -38.48 -9.10 -8.64
C THR A 427 -38.41 -10.24 -7.63
N ASP A 428 -37.40 -11.09 -7.73
CA ASP A 428 -37.05 -12.03 -6.65
C ASP A 428 -35.64 -11.75 -6.13
N MET A 429 -35.53 -11.86 -4.81
CA MET A 429 -34.35 -11.53 -4.02
C MET A 429 -33.20 -12.50 -4.32
N VAL A 430 -31.99 -11.96 -4.43
CA VAL A 430 -30.75 -12.75 -4.47
C VAL A 430 -30.56 -13.37 -3.09
N THR A 431 -30.67 -14.70 -3.00
CA THR A 431 -30.27 -15.48 -1.82
C THR A 431 -28.88 -16.04 -2.07
N GLU A 432 -27.90 -15.61 -1.28
CA GLU A 432 -26.60 -16.27 -1.18
C GLU A 432 -26.79 -17.68 -0.60
N THR A 433 -26.49 -18.71 -1.38
CA THR A 433 -26.45 -20.09 -0.90
C THR A 433 -25.02 -20.46 -0.54
N THR A 434 -24.75 -20.63 0.75
CA THR A 434 -23.50 -21.18 1.28
C THR A 434 -23.53 -22.71 1.18
N ASP A 435 -23.06 -23.26 0.05
CA ASP A 435 -22.79 -24.69 -0.05
C ASP A 435 -21.43 -25.00 0.60
N MET A 436 -21.46 -25.49 1.84
CA MET A 436 -20.28 -26.06 2.50
C MET A 436 -19.92 -27.39 1.84
N VAL A 437 -19.08 -27.35 0.79
CA VAL A 437 -18.42 -28.54 0.26
C VAL A 437 -17.11 -28.74 1.00
N THR A 438 -17.16 -29.47 2.12
CA THR A 438 -15.96 -30.04 2.75
C THR A 438 -15.56 -31.29 1.97
N GLU A 439 -14.75 -31.16 0.92
CA GLU A 439 -14.09 -32.33 0.35
C GLU A 439 -12.90 -32.73 1.23
N THR A 440 -13.12 -33.74 2.07
CA THR A 440 -12.04 -34.55 2.63
C THR A 440 -11.45 -35.38 1.49
N THR A 441 -10.30 -34.98 0.95
CA THR A 441 -9.57 -35.81 0.00
C THR A 441 -8.93 -37.00 0.74
N ASP A 442 -9.67 -38.10 0.83
CA ASP A 442 -9.08 -39.41 1.07
C ASP A 442 -8.37 -39.85 -0.21
N MET A 443 -7.06 -40.11 -0.08
CA MET A 443 -6.25 -40.67 -1.16
C MET A 443 -6.77 -42.06 -1.55
N VAL A 444 -7.36 -42.17 -2.73
CA VAL A 444 -7.44 -43.44 -3.47
C VAL A 444 -6.79 -43.24 -4.82
N THR A 445 -5.65 -43.89 -4.99
CA THR A 445 -4.92 -44.04 -6.24
C THR A 445 -5.77 -44.80 -7.25
N GLU A 446 -6.24 -44.14 -8.30
CA GLU A 446 -6.55 -44.80 -9.57
C GLU A 446 -5.84 -44.08 -10.71
N THR A 447 -4.90 -44.82 -11.30
CA THR A 447 -4.13 -44.47 -12.48
C THR A 447 -5.02 -44.51 -13.71
N THR A 448 -5.19 -43.36 -14.39
CA THR A 448 -5.51 -43.33 -15.82
C THR A 448 -4.70 -42.24 -16.51
N GLU A 449 -3.74 -42.69 -17.31
CA GLU A 449 -2.91 -41.89 -18.21
C GLU A 449 -3.75 -41.16 -19.25
N ILE A 450 -3.58 -39.83 -19.39
CA ILE A 450 -3.82 -39.13 -20.66
C ILE A 450 -2.68 -38.14 -20.89
N THR A 451 -2.08 -38.32 -22.06
CA THR A 451 -0.82 -37.81 -22.62
C THR A 451 -0.71 -36.30 -22.74
N THR A 452 0.43 -35.74 -22.29
CA THR A 452 0.98 -34.46 -22.73
C THR A 452 1.59 -34.62 -24.14
N VAL A 453 1.31 -33.68 -25.05
CA VAL A 453 2.00 -33.58 -26.34
C VAL A 453 2.87 -32.33 -26.30
N ASP A 454 4.16 -32.54 -26.07
CA ASP A 454 5.22 -31.59 -26.41
C ASP A 454 5.48 -31.65 -27.92
N MET A 455 5.55 -30.48 -28.57
CA MET A 455 6.15 -30.32 -29.88
C MET A 455 7.19 -29.20 -29.81
N VAL A 456 8.39 -29.60 -29.38
CA VAL A 456 9.65 -28.95 -29.72
C VAL A 456 10.07 -29.46 -31.11
N THR A 457 10.40 -28.57 -32.03
CA THR A 457 11.19 -28.93 -33.23
C THR A 457 12.42 -28.04 -33.33
N GLU A 458 13.60 -28.66 -33.21
CA GLU A 458 14.91 -28.07 -33.42
C GLU A 458 15.33 -28.08 -34.91
N THR A 459 16.32 -27.22 -35.19
CA THR A 459 17.37 -27.27 -36.24
C THR A 459 17.22 -26.36 -37.47
N GLY A 460 18.13 -25.37 -37.56
CA GLY A 460 19.07 -25.29 -38.68
C GLY A 460 18.98 -24.14 -39.68
N THR A 461 19.94 -23.21 -39.55
CA THR A 461 20.62 -22.43 -40.62
C THR A 461 20.03 -21.11 -41.16
N HIS A 462 20.85 -20.06 -41.01
CA HIS A 462 20.79 -18.74 -41.64
C HIS A 462 20.81 -18.80 -43.17
N VAL A 463 19.98 -17.99 -43.86
CA VAL A 463 20.37 -17.18 -45.03
C VAL A 463 19.44 -15.95 -45.14
N MET A 464 20.02 -14.75 -45.24
CA MET A 464 19.38 -13.52 -45.69
C MET A 464 19.10 -13.58 -47.19
N VAL A 465 17.87 -13.35 -47.65
CA VAL A 465 17.59 -12.82 -48.99
C VAL A 465 16.38 -11.88 -48.95
N THR A 466 16.64 -10.63 -49.32
CA THR A 466 15.69 -9.59 -49.74
C THR A 466 15.10 -9.95 -51.10
N GLU A 467 13.79 -9.89 -51.29
CA GLU A 467 13.18 -9.78 -52.62
C GLU A 467 12.15 -8.67 -52.69
N THR A 468 12.41 -7.75 -53.61
CA THR A 468 11.59 -6.66 -54.10
C THR A 468 10.72 -7.09 -55.27
N ALA A 469 9.47 -6.61 -55.28
CA ALA A 469 8.63 -6.18 -56.41
C ALA A 469 8.32 -7.14 -57.58
N THR A 470 7.04 -7.22 -57.95
CA THR A 470 6.56 -6.87 -59.30
C THR A 470 5.03 -6.72 -59.35
N ASP A 471 4.63 -5.84 -60.26
CA ASP A 471 3.34 -5.18 -60.45
C ASP A 471 2.17 -6.07 -60.91
N MET A 472 0.95 -5.59 -60.67
CA MET A 472 -0.07 -5.54 -61.74
C MET A 472 -0.88 -4.24 -61.70
N VAL A 473 -0.86 -3.60 -62.88
CA VAL A 473 -1.52 -2.37 -63.31
C VAL A 473 -3.00 -2.62 -63.62
N THR A 474 -3.88 -1.69 -63.22
CA THR A 474 -4.98 -1.22 -64.09
C THR A 474 -5.19 0.28 -63.88
N GLU A 475 -4.84 1.05 -64.91
CA GLU A 475 -5.16 2.48 -65.05
C GLU A 475 -6.62 2.66 -65.47
N THR A 476 -7.28 3.70 -64.95
CA THR A 476 -8.13 4.57 -65.77
C THR A 476 -7.91 6.03 -65.35
N SER A 477 -7.53 6.83 -66.34
CA SER A 477 -7.24 8.25 -66.26
C SER A 477 -8.50 9.10 -66.49
N THR A 478 -8.49 10.33 -65.98
CA THR A 478 -8.82 11.55 -66.74
C THR A 478 -8.50 12.79 -65.90
N ASP A 479 -7.53 13.57 -66.38
CA ASP A 479 -7.18 14.92 -65.93
C ASP A 479 -8.23 15.95 -66.34
N VAL A 480 -8.44 16.99 -65.53
CA VAL A 480 -8.59 18.38 -66.00
C VAL A 480 -7.92 19.34 -65.01
N VAL A 481 -7.04 20.15 -65.58
CA VAL A 481 -6.23 21.26 -65.05
C VAL A 481 -7.06 22.54 -64.86
N SER A 482 -6.81 23.34 -63.82
CA SER A 482 -6.35 24.75 -63.95
C SER A 482 -6.40 25.57 -62.64
N ASP A 483 -5.22 26.09 -62.28
CA ASP A 483 -4.89 27.39 -61.67
C ASP A 483 -6.01 28.36 -61.24
N GLN A 484 -5.84 28.97 -60.06
CA GLN A 484 -5.64 30.42 -59.98
C GLN A 484 -4.99 30.91 -58.68
N MET A 485 -4.33 32.05 -58.86
CA MET A 485 -3.27 32.73 -58.12
C MET A 485 -3.78 33.73 -57.07
N THR A 486 -3.04 33.87 -55.96
CA THR A 486 -2.61 35.10 -55.25
C THR A 486 -3.49 36.38 -55.18
N ALA A 487 -3.71 36.87 -53.95
CA ALA A 487 -3.59 38.28 -53.52
C ALA A 487 -3.55 38.29 -51.96
N ALA A 488 -2.45 38.62 -51.26
CA ALA A 488 -1.79 39.91 -51.03
C ALA A 488 -2.48 40.84 -49.99
N ALA A 489 -1.87 40.88 -48.81
CA ALA A 489 -1.34 42.06 -48.08
C ALA A 489 -2.27 43.12 -47.43
N ALA A 490 -2.11 43.19 -46.09
CA ALA A 490 -1.59 44.33 -45.31
C ALA A 490 -2.54 45.33 -44.61
N LEU A 491 -1.98 45.86 -43.50
CA LEU A 491 -2.29 47.07 -42.70
C LEU A 491 -3.36 46.89 -41.60
N GLU A 492 -3.22 47.38 -40.36
CA GLU A 492 -2.13 48.02 -39.60
C GLU A 492 -2.60 48.14 -38.14
N SER A 493 -1.64 48.09 -37.20
CA SER A 493 -1.52 48.78 -35.91
C SER A 493 -2.75 49.43 -35.22
N GLU A 494 -2.91 49.16 -33.92
CA GLU A 494 -3.00 50.25 -32.92
C GLU A 494 -2.63 49.77 -31.50
N ALA A 495 -1.72 50.53 -30.88
CA ALA A 495 -1.25 50.38 -29.51
C ALA A 495 -2.21 51.09 -28.53
N ASN A 496 -2.32 50.61 -27.29
CA ASN A 496 -2.61 51.52 -26.17
C ASN A 496 -2.04 51.03 -24.82
N ASN A 497 -1.26 51.95 -24.24
CA ASN A 497 -0.64 51.96 -22.93
C ASN A 497 -1.68 52.02 -21.79
N ILE A 498 -1.41 51.36 -20.66
CA ILE A 498 -2.01 51.70 -19.35
C ILE A 498 -0.88 51.69 -18.28
N PRO A 499 -0.72 52.76 -17.47
CA PRO A 499 0.39 52.93 -16.52
C PRO A 499 0.08 52.38 -15.10
N PRO A 500 1.09 52.28 -14.21
CA PRO A 500 0.93 51.70 -12.87
C PRO A 500 0.38 52.70 -11.85
N LYS A 501 -0.35 52.19 -10.85
CA LYS A 501 -0.78 52.95 -9.66
C LYS A 501 0.03 52.54 -8.43
N SER A 502 0.65 53.54 -7.82
CA SER A 502 1.14 53.56 -6.44
C SER A 502 0.16 54.36 -5.57
N VAL A 503 -0.19 53.85 -4.39
CA VAL A 503 -0.33 54.60 -3.13
C VAL A 503 0.10 53.67 -2.00
#